data_AF-A0A7K1TLI8-F1
#
_entry.id   AF-A0A7K1TLI8-F1
#
_cell.length_a   1.000
_cell.length_b   1.000
_cell.length_c   1.000
_cell.angle_alpha   90.00
_cell.angle_beta   90.00
_cell.angle_gamma   90.00
#
_symmetry.space_group_name_H-M   'P 1'
#
loop_
_entity.id
_entity.type
_entity.pdbx_description
1 polymer ?
#
loop_
_entity_poly.entity_id
_entity_poly.type
_entity_poly.pdbx_seq_one_letter_code
_entity_poly.pdbx_strand_id
1 'polypeptide(L)'
;MSTPYQLHDPSLESQWRAIILFGKNSATYKFAFAQALLELVGTQTTTITLADLAEPFSRHLVRHLQQYDKQGSAASSQFLTACRRFIAQELTQADLLAHTEKLGFVHVIEAFQVVNLGPIPRPFYEKHLVNGKPHLVLTDALLQLKESFHFQNFAREAEARWQLVETAWNLGLNPNLLEVQYDEAQGLFFVERNLLRRVNITSVREALNGYQKGKCFYSFQDISVSPGSPTLGQVDHFLPHLNKRVHLPANINGVWNLVLADRTVNGTKSARVPELRFLQRLYQRNEFFIASKHPLAETIVNQTGATPAKRQQFLRQQYQIALNHALHCWAPALELPASF
;
A
#
# COMPACT_ATOMS: atom_id res chain seq x y z
N MET A 1 -10.58 3.97 -18.11
CA MET A 1 -9.91 2.69 -18.44
C MET A 1 -9.36 2.11 -17.15
N SER A 2 -9.73 0.87 -16.82
CA SER A 2 -9.26 0.17 -15.63
C SER A 2 -7.74 0.02 -15.64
N THR A 3 -7.10 0.13 -14.48
CA THR A 3 -5.66 -0.17 -14.35
C THR A 3 -5.41 -1.63 -14.75
N PRO A 4 -4.24 -1.99 -15.32
CA PRO A 4 -3.86 -3.39 -15.53
C PRO A 4 -4.01 -4.26 -14.26
N TYR A 5 -3.88 -3.64 -13.10
CA TYR A 5 -4.08 -4.23 -11.78
C TYR A 5 -5.49 -4.83 -11.57
N GLN A 6 -6.55 -4.22 -12.13
CA GLN A 6 -7.93 -4.69 -11.98
C GLN A 6 -8.44 -5.53 -13.16
N LEU A 7 -7.73 -5.60 -14.29
CA LEU A 7 -8.22 -6.27 -15.51
C LEU A 7 -8.58 -7.75 -15.29
N HIS A 8 -7.83 -8.44 -14.43
CA HIS A 8 -8.04 -9.86 -14.12
C HIS A 8 -8.63 -10.09 -12.72
N ASP A 9 -9.07 -9.02 -12.05
CA ASP A 9 -9.66 -9.06 -10.72
C ASP A 9 -10.49 -7.80 -10.45
N PRO A 10 -11.76 -7.79 -10.89
CA PRO A 10 -12.68 -6.69 -10.66
C PRO A 10 -13.35 -6.74 -9.28
N SER A 11 -12.78 -7.47 -8.32
CA SER A 11 -13.32 -7.58 -6.95
C SER A 11 -13.37 -6.22 -6.23
N LEU A 12 -14.19 -6.15 -5.18
CA LEU A 12 -14.31 -4.95 -4.35
C LEU A 12 -13.01 -4.70 -3.58
N GLU A 13 -12.30 -5.76 -3.18
CA GLU A 13 -11.00 -5.69 -2.54
C GLU A 13 -9.93 -5.10 -3.48
N SER A 14 -9.92 -5.56 -4.73
CA SER A 14 -9.05 -5.01 -5.78
C SER A 14 -9.39 -3.54 -6.06
N GLN A 15 -10.67 -3.18 -6.09
CA GLN A 15 -11.12 -1.80 -6.26
C GLN A 15 -10.70 -0.89 -5.11
N TRP A 16 -10.88 -1.32 -3.86
CA TRP A 16 -10.41 -0.58 -2.69
C TRP A 16 -8.90 -0.34 -2.75
N ARG A 17 -8.13 -1.40 -2.99
CA ARG A 17 -6.68 -1.30 -3.15
C ARG A 17 -6.29 -0.39 -4.31
N ALA A 18 -7.07 -0.37 -5.39
CA ALA A 18 -6.79 0.51 -6.51
C ALA A 18 -6.88 2.00 -6.14
N ILE A 19 -7.84 2.38 -5.28
CA ILE A 19 -7.95 3.75 -4.74
C ILE A 19 -6.70 4.10 -3.91
N ILE A 20 -6.31 3.21 -2.99
CA ILE A 20 -5.17 3.43 -2.09
C ILE A 20 -3.85 3.51 -2.87
N LEU A 21 -3.61 2.57 -3.78
CA LEU A 21 -2.35 2.43 -4.49
C LEU A 21 -2.20 3.38 -5.68
N PHE A 22 -3.24 3.52 -6.51
CA PHE A 22 -3.17 4.26 -7.80
C PHE A 22 -3.96 5.58 -7.80
N GLY A 23 -4.78 5.84 -6.78
CA GLY A 23 -5.46 7.14 -6.64
C GLY A 23 -4.45 8.29 -6.47
N LYS A 24 -4.77 9.48 -6.99
CA LYS A 24 -3.88 10.64 -6.96
C LYS A 24 -3.48 11.01 -5.51
N ASN A 25 -2.19 11.26 -5.30
CA ASN A 25 -1.65 11.71 -4.01
C ASN A 25 -1.35 13.21 -4.06
N SER A 26 -2.36 14.08 -4.12
CA SER A 26 -2.15 15.53 -3.97
C SER A 26 -2.03 15.95 -2.51
N ALA A 27 -2.69 15.22 -1.61
CA ALA A 27 -2.59 15.32 -0.17
C ALA A 27 -2.78 13.93 0.44
N THR A 28 -2.36 13.75 1.68
CA THR A 28 -2.55 12.49 2.43
C THR A 28 -4.00 12.29 2.91
N TYR A 29 -4.90 13.24 2.62
CA TYR A 29 -6.32 13.19 3.01
C TYR A 29 -7.01 11.91 2.57
N LYS A 30 -6.67 11.33 1.41
CA LYS A 30 -7.29 10.06 0.99
C LYS A 30 -7.00 8.92 1.96
N PHE A 31 -5.83 8.89 2.60
CA PHE A 31 -5.47 7.85 3.56
C PHE A 31 -6.21 8.06 4.87
N ALA A 32 -6.25 9.31 5.36
CA ALA A 32 -7.05 9.66 6.53
C ALA A 32 -8.54 9.35 6.33
N PHE A 33 -9.07 9.63 5.14
CA PHE A 33 -10.44 9.33 4.76
C PHE A 33 -10.68 7.81 4.66
N ALA A 34 -9.74 7.06 4.09
CA ALA A 34 -9.80 5.60 4.08
C ALA A 34 -9.85 5.03 5.50
N GLN A 35 -8.97 5.48 6.40
CA GLN A 35 -8.97 5.04 7.81
C GLN A 35 -10.30 5.37 8.48
N ALA A 36 -10.79 6.60 8.34
CA ALA A 36 -12.06 7.03 8.92
C ALA A 36 -13.25 6.19 8.40
N LEU A 37 -13.30 5.91 7.10
CA LEU A 37 -14.37 5.11 6.51
C LEU A 37 -14.33 3.65 6.98
N LEU A 38 -13.13 3.07 7.12
CA LEU A 38 -12.95 1.71 7.65
C LEU A 38 -13.32 1.61 9.14
N GLU A 39 -13.08 2.65 9.94
CA GLU A 39 -13.51 2.70 11.33
C GLU A 39 -15.04 2.81 11.43
N LEU A 40 -15.65 3.72 10.67
CA LEU A 40 -17.08 4.03 10.77
C LEU A 40 -17.97 2.95 10.16
N VAL A 41 -17.54 2.22 9.13
CA VAL A 41 -18.34 1.07 8.64
C VAL A 41 -18.50 -0.02 9.72
N GLY A 42 -17.65 0.00 10.76
CA GLY A 42 -17.78 -0.84 11.94
C GLY A 42 -19.02 -0.55 12.79
N THR A 43 -19.58 0.66 12.77
CA THR A 43 -20.57 1.16 13.75
C THR A 43 -22.04 0.81 13.43
N GLN A 44 -22.29 -0.11 12.50
CA GLN A 44 -23.63 -0.57 12.07
C GLN A 44 -24.57 0.53 11.52
N THR A 45 -24.05 1.70 11.12
CA THR A 45 -24.82 2.75 10.46
C THR A 45 -24.60 2.73 8.95
N THR A 46 -25.67 2.93 8.17
CA THR A 46 -25.58 3.03 6.69
C THR A 46 -25.47 4.48 6.21
N THR A 47 -25.57 5.44 7.12
CA THR A 47 -25.40 6.87 6.82
C THR A 47 -24.34 7.46 7.75
N ILE A 48 -23.46 8.26 7.17
CA ILE A 48 -22.36 8.94 7.87
C ILE A 48 -22.46 10.44 7.58
N THR A 49 -22.50 11.27 8.63
CA THR A 49 -22.43 12.72 8.51
C THR A 49 -20.99 13.22 8.40
N LEU A 50 -20.78 14.48 7.99
CA LEU A 50 -19.44 15.07 8.06
C LEU A 50 -18.91 15.17 9.49
N ALA A 51 -19.78 15.35 10.48
CA ALA A 51 -19.41 15.36 11.89
C ALA A 51 -18.91 13.99 12.35
N ASP A 52 -19.57 12.91 11.93
CA ASP A 52 -19.13 11.53 12.22
C ASP A 52 -17.74 11.25 11.63
N LEU A 53 -17.45 11.79 10.44
CA LEU A 53 -16.13 11.68 9.80
C LEU A 53 -15.07 12.57 10.44
N ALA A 54 -15.47 13.70 11.02
CA ALA A 54 -14.54 14.76 11.42
C ALA A 54 -13.54 14.27 12.47
N GLU A 55 -14.00 13.52 13.47
CA GLU A 55 -13.12 12.98 14.51
C GLU A 55 -12.08 12.02 13.94
N PRO A 56 -12.45 10.87 13.32
CA PRO A 56 -11.46 9.90 12.91
C PRO A 56 -10.54 10.46 11.83
N PHE A 57 -11.08 11.26 10.90
CA PHE A 57 -10.29 11.88 9.84
C PHE A 57 -9.23 12.86 10.38
N SER A 58 -9.62 13.76 11.28
CA SER A 58 -8.69 14.76 11.84
C SER A 58 -7.69 14.12 12.79
N ARG A 59 -8.10 13.16 13.62
CA ARG A 59 -7.23 12.40 14.52
C ARG A 59 -6.10 11.71 13.76
N HIS A 60 -6.42 11.00 12.67
CA HIS A 60 -5.38 10.36 11.85
C HIS A 60 -4.43 11.38 11.24
N LEU A 61 -4.93 12.48 10.67
CA LEU A 61 -4.07 13.51 10.10
C LEU A 61 -3.17 14.19 11.13
N VAL A 62 -3.71 14.52 12.30
CA VAL A 62 -2.94 15.13 13.40
C VAL A 62 -1.82 14.21 13.85
N ARG A 63 -2.09 12.90 14.00
CA ARG A 63 -1.07 11.91 14.36
C ARG A 63 0.11 11.90 13.39
N HIS A 64 -0.17 11.95 12.07
CA HIS A 64 0.90 12.01 11.06
C HIS A 64 1.58 13.37 11.01
N LEU A 65 0.85 14.48 11.15
CA LEU A 65 1.41 15.84 11.19
C LEU A 65 2.41 16.04 12.33
N GLN A 66 2.20 15.37 13.47
CA GLN A 66 3.15 15.40 14.59
C GLN A 66 4.51 14.75 14.25
N GLN A 67 4.53 13.81 13.30
CA GLN A 67 5.75 13.12 12.86
C GLN A 67 6.36 13.76 11.62
N TYR A 68 5.51 14.19 10.68
CA TYR A 68 5.87 14.66 9.36
C TYR A 68 4.99 15.86 8.96
N ASP A 69 5.56 17.06 8.96
CA ASP A 69 4.81 18.28 8.70
C ASP A 69 4.21 18.33 7.27
N LYS A 70 4.92 17.79 6.28
CA LYS A 70 4.47 17.86 4.89
C LYS A 70 3.48 16.75 4.58
N GLN A 71 2.20 17.12 4.51
CA GLN A 71 1.05 16.23 4.24
C GLN A 71 0.35 16.51 2.89
N GLY A 72 0.98 17.30 2.02
CA GLY A 72 0.48 17.54 0.66
C GLY A 72 1.47 18.26 -0.23
N SER A 73 1.11 18.39 -1.51
CA SER A 73 1.93 19.09 -2.51
C SER A 73 1.60 20.58 -2.63
N ALA A 74 0.46 21.03 -2.09
CA ALA A 74 0.08 22.44 -2.10
C ALA A 74 0.96 23.27 -1.14
N ALA A 75 1.24 24.51 -1.53
CA ALA A 75 2.06 25.43 -0.74
C ALA A 75 1.40 25.83 0.59
N SER A 76 0.07 25.86 0.64
CA SER A 76 -0.69 26.13 1.86
C SER A 76 -2.00 25.34 1.88
N SER A 77 -2.51 25.11 3.08
CA SER A 77 -3.83 24.53 3.32
C SER A 77 -4.38 25.06 4.63
N GLN A 78 -5.52 25.75 4.59
CA GLN A 78 -6.17 26.26 5.79
C GLN A 78 -6.52 25.14 6.77
N PHE A 79 -6.91 23.98 6.27
CA PHE A 79 -7.22 22.84 7.12
C PHE A 79 -5.96 22.28 7.81
N LEU A 80 -4.86 22.06 7.09
CA LEU A 80 -3.59 21.64 7.73
C LEU A 80 -3.10 22.69 8.74
N THR A 81 -3.30 23.98 8.46
CA THR A 81 -3.00 25.04 9.44
C THR A 81 -3.83 24.88 10.71
N ALA A 82 -5.13 24.60 10.61
CA ALA A 82 -5.96 24.32 11.79
C ALA A 82 -5.45 23.09 12.56
N CYS A 83 -5.10 21.99 11.87
CA CYS A 83 -4.51 20.82 12.52
C CYS A 83 -3.20 21.15 13.26
N ARG A 84 -2.32 21.98 12.66
CA ARG A 84 -1.08 22.43 13.31
C ARG A 84 -1.34 23.29 14.55
N ARG A 85 -2.31 24.20 14.48
CA ARG A 85 -2.71 25.03 15.63
C ARG A 85 -3.28 24.18 16.76
N PHE A 86 -4.05 23.14 16.43
CA PHE A 86 -4.48 22.14 17.41
C PHE A 86 -3.30 21.39 18.04
N ILE A 87 -2.32 20.95 17.25
CA ILE A 87 -1.08 20.33 17.78
C ILE A 87 -0.34 21.28 18.73
N ALA A 88 -0.31 22.57 18.41
CA ALA A 88 0.27 23.62 19.24
C ALA A 88 -0.60 24.04 20.44
N GLN A 89 -1.72 23.36 20.68
CA GLN A 89 -2.69 23.64 21.76
C GLN A 89 -3.36 25.03 21.66
N GLU A 90 -3.39 25.62 20.46
CA GLU A 90 -4.05 26.91 20.19
C GLU A 90 -5.53 26.77 19.80
N LEU A 91 -5.99 25.54 19.54
CA LEU A 91 -7.37 25.20 19.22
C LEU A 91 -7.85 24.09 20.15
N THR A 92 -9.12 24.15 20.54
CA THR A 92 -9.75 23.05 21.26
C THR A 92 -10.10 21.89 20.31
N GLN A 93 -10.43 20.73 20.88
CA GLN A 93 -10.96 19.60 20.08
C GLN A 93 -12.22 20.01 19.30
N ALA A 94 -13.12 20.76 19.93
CA ALA A 94 -14.35 21.23 19.27
C ALA A 94 -14.05 22.14 18.07
N ASP A 95 -13.07 23.04 18.21
CA ASP A 95 -12.63 23.91 17.11
C ASP A 95 -12.02 23.10 15.96
N LEU A 96 -11.18 22.09 16.27
CA LEU A 96 -10.61 21.20 15.27
C LEU A 96 -11.72 20.50 14.47
N LEU A 97 -12.69 19.89 15.14
CA LEU A 97 -13.79 19.18 14.48
C LEU A 97 -14.61 20.11 13.58
N ALA A 98 -14.94 21.31 14.06
CA ALA A 98 -15.65 22.31 13.27
C ALA A 98 -14.85 22.75 12.02
N HIS A 99 -13.54 22.94 12.16
CA HIS A 99 -12.66 23.21 11.02
C HIS A 99 -12.58 22.02 10.06
N THR A 100 -12.56 20.79 10.56
CA THR A 100 -12.55 19.58 9.74
C THR A 100 -13.83 19.44 8.92
N GLU A 101 -15.01 19.61 9.52
CA GLU A 101 -16.28 19.57 8.79
C GLU A 101 -16.33 20.59 7.66
N LYS A 102 -15.85 21.81 7.93
CA LYS A 102 -15.90 22.92 6.97
C LYS A 102 -14.87 22.80 5.85
N LEU A 103 -13.66 22.33 6.15
CA LEU A 103 -12.49 22.45 5.26
C LEU A 103 -11.84 21.11 4.89
N GLY A 104 -11.98 20.08 5.72
CA GLY A 104 -11.29 18.80 5.54
C GLY A 104 -11.82 17.98 4.35
N PHE A 105 -13.10 18.15 4.02
CA PHE A 105 -13.79 17.29 3.06
C PHE A 105 -14.03 17.90 1.68
N VAL A 106 -13.57 19.13 1.45
CA VAL A 106 -13.87 19.94 0.23
C VAL A 106 -13.60 19.18 -1.07
N HIS A 107 -12.58 18.34 -1.12
CA HIS A 107 -12.21 17.58 -2.32
C HIS A 107 -12.19 16.06 -2.13
N VAL A 108 -11.86 15.58 -0.93
CA VAL A 108 -11.53 14.16 -0.73
C VAL A 108 -12.74 13.26 -0.96
N ILE A 109 -13.95 13.67 -0.58
CA ILE A 109 -15.17 12.86 -0.74
C ILE A 109 -15.44 12.53 -2.21
N GLU A 110 -15.24 13.49 -3.11
CA GLU A 110 -15.45 13.27 -4.54
C GLU A 110 -14.25 12.56 -5.17
N ALA A 111 -13.03 12.98 -4.82
CA ALA A 111 -11.82 12.46 -5.43
C ALA A 111 -11.48 11.02 -4.99
N PHE A 112 -11.92 10.56 -3.81
CA PHE A 112 -11.57 9.24 -3.27
C PHE A 112 -12.10 8.10 -4.15
N GLN A 113 -13.26 8.27 -4.77
CA GLN A 113 -13.86 7.26 -5.65
C GLN A 113 -13.44 7.40 -7.11
N VAL A 114 -12.36 8.14 -7.40
CA VAL A 114 -11.81 8.37 -8.73
C VAL A 114 -10.38 7.81 -8.82
N VAL A 115 -10.14 6.93 -9.78
CA VAL A 115 -8.81 6.32 -10.02
C VAL A 115 -8.40 6.59 -11.47
N ASN A 116 -7.17 7.08 -11.66
CA ASN A 116 -6.67 7.59 -12.93
C ASN A 116 -7.59 8.66 -13.55
N LEU A 117 -8.36 8.29 -14.57
CA LEU A 117 -9.16 9.20 -15.40
C LEU A 117 -10.66 8.98 -15.24
N GLY A 118 -11.11 8.15 -14.30
CA GLY A 118 -12.54 7.88 -14.14
C GLY A 118 -12.96 7.37 -12.75
N PRO A 119 -14.27 7.39 -12.48
CA PRO A 119 -14.81 6.85 -11.25
C PRO A 119 -14.61 5.33 -11.17
N ILE A 120 -14.58 4.81 -9.95
CA ILE A 120 -14.61 3.37 -9.71
C ILE A 120 -15.94 2.76 -10.17
N PRO A 121 -15.96 1.52 -10.69
CA PRO A 121 -17.18 0.89 -11.20
C PRO A 121 -18.30 0.72 -10.17
N ARG A 122 -17.96 0.38 -8.92
CA ARG A 122 -18.93 0.17 -7.84
C ARG A 122 -18.65 1.14 -6.68
N PRO A 123 -19.29 2.32 -6.62
CA PRO A 123 -19.08 3.27 -5.54
C PRO A 123 -19.28 2.64 -4.15
N PHE A 124 -18.47 3.04 -3.18
CA PHE A 124 -18.54 2.62 -1.78
C PHE A 124 -19.51 3.48 -0.96
N TYR A 125 -19.79 4.70 -1.42
CA TYR A 125 -20.78 5.60 -0.83
C TYR A 125 -21.33 6.56 -1.88
N GLU A 126 -22.51 7.09 -1.59
CA GLU A 126 -23.13 8.17 -2.33
C GLU A 126 -23.27 9.41 -1.44
N LYS A 127 -23.00 10.59 -2.00
CA LYS A 127 -23.17 11.86 -1.29
C LYS A 127 -24.59 12.38 -1.51
N HIS A 128 -25.37 12.44 -0.45
CA HIS A 128 -26.73 12.98 -0.43
C HIS A 128 -26.78 14.29 0.37
N LEU A 129 -27.77 15.14 0.08
CA LEU A 129 -28.02 16.35 0.87
C LEU A 129 -29.28 16.16 1.72
N VAL A 130 -29.14 16.26 3.03
CA VAL A 130 -30.26 16.27 3.98
C VAL A 130 -30.30 17.64 4.64
N ASN A 131 -31.38 18.38 4.43
CA ASN A 131 -31.51 19.78 4.90
C ASN A 131 -30.32 20.67 4.50
N GLY A 132 -29.81 20.47 3.27
CA GLY A 132 -28.65 21.19 2.74
C GLY A 132 -27.29 20.76 3.29
N LYS A 133 -27.22 19.77 4.18
CA LYS A 133 -25.96 19.23 4.72
C LYS A 133 -25.55 17.94 4.00
N PRO A 134 -24.26 17.72 3.71
CA PRO A 134 -23.79 16.47 3.10
C PRO A 134 -23.87 15.28 4.07
N HIS A 135 -24.43 14.18 3.58
CA HIS A 135 -24.42 12.87 4.20
C HIS A 135 -23.87 11.84 3.21
N LEU A 136 -23.06 10.89 3.69
CA LEU A 136 -22.61 9.76 2.91
C LEU A 136 -23.50 8.56 3.21
N VAL A 137 -24.22 8.08 2.22
CA VAL A 137 -24.99 6.83 2.29
C VAL A 137 -24.08 5.71 1.81
N LEU A 138 -23.76 4.76 2.69
CA LEU A 138 -22.93 3.61 2.37
C LEU A 138 -23.66 2.67 1.41
N THR A 139 -22.96 2.18 0.40
CA THR A 139 -23.53 1.24 -0.56
C THR A 139 -23.29 -0.20 -0.12
N ASP A 140 -24.02 -1.13 -0.73
CA ASP A 140 -23.79 -2.58 -0.58
C ASP A 140 -22.34 -2.98 -0.91
N ALA A 141 -21.66 -2.24 -1.78
CA ALA A 141 -20.26 -2.52 -2.11
C ALA A 141 -19.34 -2.34 -0.90
N LEU A 142 -19.54 -1.30 -0.08
CA LEU A 142 -18.71 -1.13 1.13
C LEU A 142 -19.10 -2.14 2.21
N LEU A 143 -20.39 -2.44 2.34
CA LEU A 143 -20.87 -3.44 3.30
C LEU A 143 -20.36 -4.85 2.95
N GLN A 144 -20.39 -5.25 1.67
CA GLN A 144 -19.78 -6.49 1.19
C GLN A 144 -18.27 -6.52 1.45
N LEU A 145 -17.59 -5.38 1.26
CA LEU A 145 -16.15 -5.27 1.52
C LEU A 145 -15.83 -5.49 3.00
N LYS A 146 -16.67 -5.01 3.92
CA LYS A 146 -16.53 -5.22 5.37
C LYS A 146 -16.56 -6.70 5.76
N GLU A 147 -17.43 -7.48 5.13
CA GLU A 147 -17.57 -8.91 5.40
C GLU A 147 -16.46 -9.76 4.76
N SER A 148 -15.59 -9.16 3.94
CA SER A 148 -14.47 -9.86 3.31
C SER A 148 -13.37 -10.20 4.31
N PHE A 149 -12.66 -11.32 4.07
CA PHE A 149 -11.46 -11.67 4.83
C PHE A 149 -10.40 -10.54 4.82
N HIS A 150 -10.30 -9.80 3.71
CA HIS A 150 -9.28 -8.76 3.51
C HIS A 150 -9.57 -7.47 4.27
N PHE A 151 -10.77 -7.29 4.80
CA PHE A 151 -11.13 -6.07 5.52
C PHE A 151 -10.14 -5.73 6.63
N GLN A 152 -9.68 -6.76 7.36
CA GLN A 152 -8.66 -6.65 8.41
C GLN A 152 -7.31 -6.09 7.94
N ASN A 153 -7.00 -6.16 6.64
CA ASN A 153 -5.72 -5.73 6.08
C ASN A 153 -5.75 -4.26 5.64
N PHE A 154 -6.92 -3.73 5.25
CA PHE A 154 -7.00 -2.46 4.53
C PHE A 154 -6.49 -1.25 5.31
N ALA A 155 -6.75 -1.19 6.62
CA ALA A 155 -6.25 -0.10 7.47
C ALA A 155 -4.71 -0.09 7.49
N ARG A 156 -4.08 -1.27 7.57
CA ARG A 156 -2.61 -1.41 7.57
C ARG A 156 -1.99 -1.15 6.20
N GLU A 157 -2.65 -1.61 5.13
CA GLU A 157 -2.25 -1.31 3.76
C GLU A 157 -2.31 0.20 3.48
N ALA A 158 -3.37 0.89 3.94
CA ALA A 158 -3.52 2.34 3.81
C ALA A 158 -2.46 3.10 4.62
N GLU A 159 -2.18 2.66 5.85
CA GLU A 159 -1.14 3.22 6.72
C GLU A 159 0.25 3.11 6.09
N ALA A 160 0.64 1.90 5.68
CA ALA A 160 1.95 1.68 5.07
C ALA A 160 2.12 2.47 3.77
N ARG A 161 1.02 2.60 3.02
CA ARG A 161 1.01 3.46 1.84
C ARG A 161 1.18 4.93 2.20
N TRP A 162 0.49 5.43 3.22
CA TRP A 162 0.63 6.81 3.70
C TRP A 162 2.09 7.09 4.06
N GLN A 163 2.70 6.24 4.89
CA GLN A 163 4.09 6.38 5.35
C GLN A 163 5.10 6.45 4.19
N LEU A 164 4.90 5.66 3.14
CA LEU A 164 5.71 5.72 1.92
C LEU A 164 5.57 7.07 1.19
N VAL A 165 4.35 7.61 1.10
CA VAL A 165 4.09 8.91 0.44
C VAL A 165 4.69 10.06 1.23
N GLU A 166 4.42 10.12 2.52
CA GLU A 166 4.87 11.24 3.35
C GLU A 166 6.39 11.23 3.52
N THR A 167 7.01 10.06 3.64
CA THR A 167 8.48 9.96 3.71
C THR A 167 9.12 10.56 2.46
N ALA A 168 8.58 10.23 1.28
CA ALA A 168 9.07 10.79 0.02
C ALA A 168 9.00 12.32 0.00
N TRP A 169 7.90 12.89 0.49
CA TRP A 169 7.71 14.34 0.53
C TRP A 169 8.60 15.05 1.54
N ASN A 170 8.78 14.46 2.73
CA ASN A 170 9.50 15.08 3.84
C ASN A 170 11.02 14.99 3.69
N LEU A 171 11.53 13.98 2.97
CA LEU A 171 12.96 13.92 2.67
C LEU A 171 13.42 15.04 1.72
N GLY A 172 12.50 15.66 0.96
CA GLY A 172 12.83 16.71 -0.01
C GLY A 172 13.80 16.25 -1.11
N LEU A 173 14.04 14.94 -1.20
CA LEU A 173 14.88 14.32 -2.19
C LEU A 173 14.08 14.14 -3.48
N ASN A 174 14.77 14.13 -4.61
CA ASN A 174 14.19 13.63 -5.84
C ASN A 174 13.74 12.17 -5.57
N PRO A 175 12.45 11.83 -5.70
CA PRO A 175 11.97 10.46 -5.50
C PRO A 175 12.76 9.42 -6.29
N ASN A 176 13.30 9.80 -7.45
CA ASN A 176 14.11 8.95 -8.32
C ASN A 176 15.48 8.60 -7.72
N LEU A 177 15.93 9.33 -6.70
CA LEU A 177 17.18 9.10 -5.97
C LEU A 177 16.95 8.38 -4.63
N LEU A 178 15.70 8.12 -4.26
CA LEU A 178 15.36 7.47 -3.01
C LEU A 178 15.36 5.95 -3.24
N GLU A 179 16.34 5.27 -2.65
CA GLU A 179 16.43 3.81 -2.66
C GLU A 179 15.87 3.25 -1.35
N VAL A 180 14.74 2.56 -1.44
CA VAL A 180 14.12 1.87 -0.30
C VAL A 180 14.85 0.55 -0.06
N GLN A 181 15.36 0.40 1.15
CA GLN A 181 16.08 -0.77 1.62
C GLN A 181 15.22 -1.61 2.58
N TYR A 182 15.59 -2.88 2.73
CA TYR A 182 14.89 -3.84 3.59
C TYR A 182 15.75 -4.24 4.78
N ASP A 183 15.23 -4.03 5.99
CA ASP A 183 15.77 -4.60 7.23
C ASP A 183 15.05 -5.91 7.53
N GLU A 184 15.74 -7.02 7.29
CA GLU A 184 15.23 -8.38 7.53
C GLU A 184 14.98 -8.65 9.02
N ALA A 185 15.84 -8.14 9.90
CA ALA A 185 15.73 -8.38 11.34
C ALA A 185 14.50 -7.68 11.94
N GLN A 186 14.18 -6.48 11.45
CA GLN A 186 13.02 -5.72 11.93
C GLN A 186 11.75 -5.93 11.07
N GLY A 187 11.88 -6.47 9.86
CA GLY A 187 10.76 -6.58 8.93
C GLY A 187 10.29 -5.23 8.37
N LEU A 188 11.18 -4.24 8.29
CA LEU A 188 10.86 -2.86 7.94
C LEU A 188 11.52 -2.41 6.64
N PHE A 189 10.81 -1.58 5.89
CA PHE A 189 11.42 -0.73 4.88
C PHE A 189 12.04 0.50 5.53
N PHE A 190 13.20 0.89 5.05
CA PHE A 190 13.91 2.08 5.49
C PHE A 190 14.63 2.76 4.33
N VAL A 191 15.07 3.99 4.56
CA VAL A 191 15.92 4.76 3.65
C VAL A 191 17.11 5.30 4.41
N GLU A 192 18.24 5.45 3.73
CA GLU A 192 19.44 6.06 4.29
C GLU A 192 19.62 7.46 3.70
N ARG A 193 19.58 8.47 4.57
CA ARG A 193 19.85 9.85 4.22
C ARG A 193 21.31 10.15 4.55
N ASN A 194 22.18 10.01 3.54
CA ASN A 194 23.65 10.03 3.69
C ASN A 194 24.16 8.85 4.53
N LEU A 195 25.48 8.64 4.58
CA LEU A 195 26.16 7.46 5.13
C LEU A 195 25.85 7.11 6.62
N LEU A 196 25.08 7.92 7.35
CA LEU A 196 24.92 7.79 8.82
C LEU A 196 23.50 7.96 9.36
N ARG A 197 22.46 8.22 8.54
CA ARG A 197 21.10 8.46 9.06
C ARG A 197 20.04 7.59 8.39
N ARG A 198 19.72 6.47 9.04
CA ARG A 198 18.59 5.62 8.70
C ARG A 198 17.26 6.25 9.13
N VAL A 199 16.26 6.17 8.27
CA VAL A 199 14.86 6.53 8.55
C VAL A 199 14.00 5.32 8.24
N ASN A 200 13.38 4.73 9.27
CA ASN A 200 12.39 3.68 9.09
C ASN A 200 11.13 4.26 8.45
N ILE A 201 10.55 3.53 7.51
CA ILE A 201 9.35 3.94 6.79
C ILE A 201 8.14 3.18 7.32
N THR A 202 8.09 1.87 7.05
CA THR A 202 6.89 1.06 7.30
C THR A 202 7.21 -0.42 7.31
N SER A 203 6.26 -1.24 7.76
CA SER A 203 6.33 -2.70 7.68
C SER A 203 6.37 -3.17 6.23
N VAL A 204 7.33 -4.03 5.90
CA VAL A 204 7.42 -4.64 4.56
C VAL A 204 6.16 -5.40 4.24
N ARG A 205 5.62 -6.13 5.22
CA ARG A 205 4.39 -6.91 5.03
C ARG A 205 3.23 -6.02 4.62
N GLU A 206 3.00 -4.95 5.36
CA GLU A 206 1.89 -4.03 5.11
C GLU A 206 2.06 -3.30 3.78
N ALA A 207 3.29 -2.91 3.42
CA ALA A 207 3.58 -2.25 2.14
C ALA A 207 3.47 -3.16 0.92
N LEU A 208 3.79 -4.45 1.03
CA LEU A 208 3.73 -5.40 -0.09
C LEU A 208 2.31 -5.93 -0.35
N ASN A 209 1.48 -6.05 0.69
CA ASN A 209 0.24 -6.83 0.64
C ASN A 209 -0.78 -6.35 -0.39
N GLY A 210 -0.93 -5.02 -0.53
CA GLY A 210 -1.83 -4.44 -1.52
C GLY A 210 -1.47 -4.88 -2.95
N TYR A 211 -0.18 -4.97 -3.27
CA TYR A 211 0.29 -5.35 -4.61
C TYR A 211 0.17 -6.85 -4.90
N GLN A 212 -0.05 -7.68 -3.87
CA GLN A 212 -0.40 -9.10 -3.98
C GLN A 212 -1.86 -9.37 -3.61
N LYS A 213 -2.68 -8.32 -3.49
CA LYS A 213 -4.12 -8.41 -3.24
C LYS A 213 -4.48 -9.24 -2.00
N GLY A 214 -3.63 -9.20 -0.97
CA GLY A 214 -3.84 -9.97 0.25
C GLY A 214 -3.70 -11.48 0.10
N LYS A 215 -3.08 -11.95 -1.00
CA LYS A 215 -2.89 -13.38 -1.24
C LYS A 215 -1.42 -13.77 -1.14
N CYS A 216 -1.21 -15.01 -0.70
CA CYS A 216 0.08 -15.71 -0.79
C CYS A 216 0.56 -15.71 -2.24
N PHE A 217 1.78 -15.27 -2.45
CA PHE A 217 2.37 -15.10 -3.78
C PHE A 217 2.39 -16.40 -4.59
N TYR A 218 2.63 -17.55 -3.95
CA TYR A 218 2.76 -18.84 -4.63
C TYR A 218 1.43 -19.58 -4.76
N SER A 219 0.60 -19.58 -3.71
CA SER A 219 -0.59 -20.44 -3.63
C SER A 219 -1.93 -19.70 -3.79
N PHE A 220 -1.93 -18.36 -3.85
CA PHE A 220 -3.13 -17.52 -3.83
C PHE A 220 -4.09 -17.71 -2.65
N GLN A 221 -3.64 -18.38 -1.59
CA GLN A 221 -4.37 -18.47 -0.33
C GLN A 221 -4.42 -17.09 0.34
N ASP A 222 -5.49 -16.82 1.07
CA ASP A 222 -5.64 -15.58 1.81
C ASP A 222 -4.58 -15.43 2.91
N ILE A 223 -3.95 -14.25 2.98
CA ILE A 223 -3.00 -13.88 4.02
C ILE A 223 -3.43 -12.61 4.75
N SER A 224 -3.18 -12.59 6.05
CA SER A 224 -3.36 -11.40 6.88
C SER A 224 -2.04 -10.67 7.06
N VAL A 225 -2.09 -9.36 7.25
CA VAL A 225 -0.96 -8.56 7.72
C VAL A 225 -1.07 -8.13 9.18
N SER A 226 -2.19 -8.46 9.82
CA SER A 226 -2.45 -8.16 11.22
C SER A 226 -1.53 -8.99 12.14
N PRO A 227 -0.71 -8.34 12.99
CA PRO A 227 0.14 -9.04 13.94
C PRO A 227 -0.65 -10.07 14.77
N GLY A 228 -0.07 -11.25 14.96
CA GLY A 228 -0.70 -12.35 15.71
C GLY A 228 -1.74 -13.17 14.93
N SER A 229 -2.11 -12.77 13.70
CA SER A 229 -3.04 -13.57 12.90
C SER A 229 -2.51 -14.99 12.63
N PRO A 230 -3.36 -16.03 12.67
CA PRO A 230 -2.95 -17.39 12.32
C PRO A 230 -2.51 -17.50 10.85
N THR A 231 -3.08 -16.67 9.97
CA THR A 231 -2.76 -16.59 8.53
C THR A 231 -1.81 -15.43 8.22
N LEU A 232 -1.00 -15.01 9.20
CA LEU A 232 -0.03 -13.94 9.02
C LEU A 232 0.96 -14.27 7.91
N GLY A 233 0.94 -13.46 6.84
CA GLY A 233 1.87 -13.61 5.72
C GLY A 233 3.32 -13.42 6.16
N GLN A 234 4.24 -14.15 5.57
CA GLN A 234 5.67 -14.03 5.81
C GLN A 234 6.34 -13.38 4.62
N VAL A 235 7.35 -12.56 4.88
CA VAL A 235 8.22 -12.04 3.81
C VAL A 235 9.13 -13.18 3.39
N ASP A 236 9.16 -13.46 2.09
CA ASP A 236 10.03 -14.42 1.45
C ASP A 236 10.88 -13.72 0.38
N HIS A 237 12.07 -14.26 0.13
CA HIS A 237 12.88 -13.88 -1.02
C HIS A 237 12.57 -14.85 -2.16
N PHE A 238 11.99 -14.33 -3.24
CA PHE A 238 11.61 -15.15 -4.40
C PHE A 238 12.80 -15.96 -4.92
N LEU A 239 13.92 -15.28 -5.18
CA LEU A 239 15.23 -15.91 -5.31
C LEU A 239 15.89 -16.01 -3.93
N PRO A 240 16.33 -17.20 -3.50
CA PRO A 240 16.80 -17.44 -2.14
C PRO A 240 18.11 -16.68 -1.83
N HIS A 241 18.22 -16.18 -0.61
CA HIS A 241 19.41 -15.46 -0.13
C HIS A 241 20.66 -16.33 0.05
N LEU A 242 20.51 -17.65 0.08
CA LEU A 242 21.57 -18.62 0.38
C LEU A 242 22.83 -18.41 -0.48
N ASN A 243 22.66 -17.96 -1.73
CA ASN A 243 23.76 -17.71 -2.67
C ASN A 243 23.91 -16.23 -3.06
N LYS A 244 23.51 -15.28 -2.20
CA LYS A 244 23.49 -13.83 -2.51
C LYS A 244 24.75 -13.26 -3.19
N ARG A 245 25.94 -13.81 -2.91
CA ARG A 245 27.20 -13.36 -3.51
C ARG A 245 27.25 -13.56 -5.02
N VAL A 246 26.62 -14.62 -5.54
CA VAL A 246 26.63 -14.90 -7.00
C VAL A 246 25.73 -13.95 -7.79
N HIS A 247 24.83 -13.24 -7.10
CA HIS A 247 23.94 -12.26 -7.69
C HIS A 247 24.59 -10.88 -7.83
N LEU A 248 25.76 -10.64 -7.21
CA LEU A 248 26.42 -9.33 -7.27
C LEU A 248 26.70 -8.92 -8.73
N PRO A 249 26.49 -7.63 -9.08
CA PRO A 249 26.19 -6.51 -8.18
C PRO A 249 24.71 -6.35 -7.79
N ALA A 250 23.81 -7.24 -8.23
CA ALA A 250 22.39 -7.13 -7.88
C ALA A 250 22.15 -7.38 -6.39
N ASN A 251 21.35 -6.50 -5.77
CA ASN A 251 20.90 -6.67 -4.39
C ASN A 251 19.71 -7.64 -4.34
N ILE A 252 19.95 -8.88 -3.90
CA ILE A 252 18.92 -9.92 -3.76
C ILE A 252 17.92 -9.62 -2.64
N ASN A 253 18.27 -8.73 -1.70
CA ASN A 253 17.38 -8.20 -0.67
C ASN A 253 16.57 -6.99 -1.18
N GLY A 254 16.67 -6.66 -2.46
CA GLY A 254 15.92 -5.58 -3.07
C GLY A 254 14.42 -5.87 -3.09
N VAL A 255 13.61 -4.81 -3.01
CA VAL A 255 12.13 -4.87 -3.01
C VAL A 255 11.60 -5.72 -4.17
N TRP A 256 12.26 -5.69 -5.33
CA TRP A 256 11.90 -6.46 -6.53
C TRP A 256 11.84 -7.97 -6.30
N ASN A 257 12.56 -8.49 -5.30
CA ASN A 257 12.70 -9.92 -4.99
C ASN A 257 11.92 -10.34 -3.72
N LEU A 258 11.40 -9.40 -2.93
CA LEU A 258 10.64 -9.72 -1.71
C LEU A 258 9.18 -10.00 -2.06
N VAL A 259 8.58 -11.08 -1.56
CA VAL A 259 7.15 -11.40 -1.74
C VAL A 259 6.51 -11.79 -0.41
N LEU A 260 5.18 -11.79 -0.33
CA LEU A 260 4.47 -12.35 0.82
C LEU A 260 3.98 -13.76 0.53
N ALA A 261 4.26 -14.70 1.43
CA ALA A 261 3.82 -16.08 1.33
C ALA A 261 3.12 -16.53 2.61
N ASP A 262 2.21 -17.49 2.50
CA ASP A 262 1.70 -18.23 3.66
C ASP A 262 2.86 -18.93 4.40
N ARG A 263 2.74 -19.11 5.71
CA ARG A 263 3.78 -19.72 6.55
C ARG A 263 4.17 -21.12 6.10
N THR A 264 3.19 -21.97 5.78
CA THR A 264 3.44 -23.35 5.37
C THR A 264 4.06 -23.39 3.98
N VAL A 265 3.53 -22.57 3.07
CA VAL A 265 4.05 -22.44 1.70
C VAL A 265 5.49 -21.91 1.71
N ASN A 266 5.78 -20.88 2.49
CA ASN A 266 7.12 -20.33 2.66
C ASN A 266 8.09 -21.36 3.27
N GLY A 267 7.65 -22.05 4.34
CA GLY A 267 8.44 -23.08 5.01
C GLY A 267 8.78 -24.25 4.08
N THR A 268 7.83 -24.67 3.24
CA THR A 268 8.10 -25.69 2.22
C THR A 268 9.00 -25.15 1.12
N LYS A 269 8.81 -23.94 0.58
CA LYS A 269 9.77 -23.37 -0.39
C LYS A 269 11.19 -23.35 0.17
N SER A 270 11.36 -22.85 1.39
CA SER A 270 12.66 -22.68 2.04
C SER A 270 13.64 -21.95 1.10
N ALA A 271 14.88 -22.43 0.98
CA ALA A 271 15.90 -21.88 0.10
C ALA A 271 15.84 -22.40 -1.36
N ARG A 272 14.73 -22.98 -1.81
CA ARG A 272 14.59 -23.51 -3.17
C ARG A 272 14.15 -22.44 -4.17
N VAL A 273 14.58 -22.60 -5.42
CA VAL A 273 14.17 -21.73 -6.53
C VAL A 273 12.77 -22.14 -6.99
N PRO A 274 11.78 -21.23 -7.00
CA PRO A 274 10.44 -21.54 -7.50
C PRO A 274 10.45 -21.87 -8.99
N GLU A 275 9.45 -22.60 -9.49
CA GLU A 275 9.27 -22.83 -10.93
C GLU A 275 9.23 -21.52 -11.76
N LEU A 276 9.69 -21.61 -13.01
CA LEU A 276 9.87 -20.46 -13.90
C LEU A 276 8.58 -19.64 -14.10
N ARG A 277 7.41 -20.27 -14.05
CA ARG A 277 6.12 -19.59 -14.19
C ARG A 277 5.89 -18.51 -13.12
N PHE A 278 6.47 -18.66 -11.92
CA PHE A 278 6.39 -17.65 -10.88
C PHE A 278 7.24 -16.41 -11.17
N LEU A 279 8.23 -16.50 -12.07
CA LEU A 279 9.01 -15.34 -12.52
C LEU A 279 8.13 -14.32 -13.26
N GLN A 280 7.19 -14.81 -14.08
CA GLN A 280 6.22 -13.94 -14.75
C GLN A 280 5.30 -13.24 -13.75
N ARG A 281 4.88 -13.95 -12.70
CA ARG A 281 4.10 -13.38 -11.60
C ARG A 281 4.89 -12.32 -10.82
N LEU A 282 6.18 -12.57 -10.57
CA LEU A 282 7.07 -11.61 -9.91
C LEU A 282 7.18 -10.33 -10.74
N TYR A 283 7.39 -10.49 -12.05
CA TYR A 283 7.42 -9.39 -12.99
C TYR A 283 6.12 -8.58 -12.95
N GLN A 284 4.96 -9.22 -13.07
CA GLN A 284 3.65 -8.55 -13.05
C GLN A 284 3.41 -7.78 -11.74
N ARG A 285 3.73 -8.39 -10.61
CA ARG A 285 3.70 -7.74 -9.29
C ARG A 285 4.63 -6.53 -9.26
N ASN A 286 5.85 -6.65 -9.79
CA ASN A 286 6.81 -5.55 -9.85
C ASN A 286 6.29 -4.38 -10.71
N GLU A 287 5.61 -4.68 -11.82
CA GLU A 287 4.96 -3.65 -12.65
C GLU A 287 3.85 -2.91 -11.89
N PHE A 288 3.14 -3.56 -10.94
CA PHE A 288 2.17 -2.86 -10.11
C PHE A 288 2.80 -1.83 -9.17
N PHE A 289 3.98 -2.11 -8.59
CA PHE A 289 4.70 -1.09 -7.83
C PHE A 289 5.01 0.12 -8.70
N ILE A 290 5.55 -0.14 -9.89
CA ILE A 290 5.99 0.88 -10.85
C ILE A 290 4.81 1.74 -11.29
N ALA A 291 3.70 1.11 -11.70
CA ALA A 291 2.49 1.79 -12.11
C ALA A 291 1.88 2.68 -11.01
N SER A 292 2.19 2.39 -9.75
CA SER A 292 1.67 3.17 -8.63
C SER A 292 2.38 4.52 -8.43
N LYS A 293 3.59 4.73 -8.98
CA LYS A 293 4.36 6.00 -8.96
C LYS A 293 4.78 6.52 -7.57
N HIS A 294 5.53 5.70 -6.84
CA HIS A 294 6.01 5.99 -5.47
C HIS A 294 7.44 5.50 -5.24
N PRO A 295 8.07 5.76 -4.07
CA PRO A 295 9.48 5.39 -3.85
C PRO A 295 9.85 3.94 -4.19
N LEU A 296 8.94 2.98 -3.96
CA LEU A 296 9.15 1.58 -4.36
C LEU A 296 9.26 1.41 -5.89
N ALA A 297 8.51 2.19 -6.67
CA ALA A 297 8.59 2.22 -8.13
C ALA A 297 9.99 2.60 -8.58
N GLU A 298 10.50 3.73 -8.06
CA GLU A 298 11.82 4.26 -8.40
C GLU A 298 12.93 3.29 -7.99
N THR A 299 12.83 2.72 -6.78
CA THR A 299 13.76 1.68 -6.30
C THR A 299 13.83 0.51 -7.27
N ILE A 300 12.68 -0.04 -7.68
CA ILE A 300 12.63 -1.17 -8.61
C ILE A 300 13.17 -0.77 -9.99
N VAL A 301 12.80 0.41 -10.50
CA VAL A 301 13.28 0.91 -11.80
C VAL A 301 14.80 1.06 -11.79
N ASN A 302 15.37 1.63 -10.73
CA ASN A 302 16.82 1.82 -10.58
C ASN A 302 17.56 0.48 -10.49
N GLN A 303 17.01 -0.50 -9.77
CA GLN A 303 17.64 -1.80 -9.57
C GLN A 303 17.49 -2.76 -10.76
N THR A 304 16.37 -2.68 -11.49
CA THR A 304 16.00 -3.70 -12.50
C THR A 304 15.95 -3.17 -13.93
N GLY A 305 15.89 -1.85 -14.13
CA GLY A 305 15.98 -1.19 -15.43
C GLY A 305 14.81 -0.26 -15.79
N ALA A 306 15.13 0.76 -16.60
CA ALA A 306 14.20 1.81 -17.01
C ALA A 306 13.03 1.34 -17.89
N THR A 307 13.21 0.26 -18.67
CA THR A 307 12.18 -0.23 -19.61
C THR A 307 11.65 -1.59 -19.19
N PRO A 308 10.39 -1.93 -19.52
CA PRO A 308 9.83 -3.27 -19.26
C PRO A 308 10.73 -4.41 -19.77
N ALA A 309 11.30 -4.25 -20.98
CA ALA A 309 12.22 -5.22 -21.56
C ALA A 309 13.49 -5.43 -20.72
N LYS A 310 14.12 -4.34 -20.25
CA LYS A 310 15.30 -4.41 -19.37
C LYS A 310 14.98 -5.10 -18.05
N ARG A 311 13.81 -4.81 -17.46
CA ARG A 311 13.36 -5.47 -16.22
C ARG A 311 13.12 -6.96 -16.38
N GLN A 312 12.47 -7.38 -17.46
CA GLN A 312 12.30 -8.80 -17.76
C GLN A 312 13.64 -9.50 -17.97
N GLN A 313 14.56 -8.87 -18.72
CA GLN A 313 15.90 -9.41 -18.94
C GLN A 313 16.66 -9.56 -17.62
N PHE A 314 16.64 -8.54 -16.77
CA PHE A 314 17.24 -8.56 -15.44
C PHE A 314 16.69 -9.73 -14.61
N LEU A 315 15.36 -9.87 -14.51
CA LEU A 315 14.74 -10.95 -13.75
C LEU A 315 15.10 -12.34 -14.29
N ARG A 316 15.11 -12.53 -15.62
CA ARG A 316 15.54 -13.79 -16.25
C ARG A 316 17.01 -14.11 -15.95
N GLN A 317 17.88 -13.12 -16.02
CA GLN A 317 19.30 -13.28 -15.71
C GLN A 317 19.49 -13.72 -14.24
N GLN A 318 18.84 -13.02 -13.30
CA GLN A 318 18.96 -13.37 -11.87
C GLN A 318 18.34 -14.74 -11.57
N TYR A 319 17.22 -15.07 -12.20
CA TYR A 319 16.61 -16.39 -12.08
C TYR A 319 17.53 -17.50 -12.63
N GLN A 320 18.18 -17.29 -13.77
CA GLN A 320 19.14 -18.25 -14.33
C GLN A 320 20.36 -18.44 -13.42
N ILE A 321 20.87 -17.37 -12.82
CA ILE A 321 21.93 -17.45 -11.81
C ILE A 321 21.47 -18.35 -10.65
N ALA A 322 20.28 -18.12 -10.10
CA ALA A 322 19.76 -18.94 -9.01
C ALA A 322 19.61 -20.43 -9.41
N LEU A 323 19.12 -20.70 -10.63
CA LEU A 323 18.98 -22.06 -11.15
C LEU A 323 20.32 -22.78 -11.33
N ASN A 324 21.35 -22.10 -11.83
CA ASN A 324 22.68 -22.70 -12.00
C ASN A 324 23.28 -23.19 -10.66
N HIS A 325 22.78 -22.67 -9.54
CA HIS A 325 23.19 -23.04 -8.18
C HIS A 325 22.11 -23.84 -7.43
N ALA A 326 21.06 -24.31 -8.11
CA ALA A 326 19.99 -25.11 -7.53
C ALA A 326 20.01 -26.54 -8.08
N LEU A 327 19.74 -27.52 -7.21
CA LEU A 327 19.60 -28.93 -7.62
C LEU A 327 18.23 -29.22 -8.23
N HIS A 328 17.17 -28.62 -7.67
CA HIS A 328 15.79 -28.81 -8.11
C HIS A 328 14.99 -27.51 -7.93
N CYS A 329 14.02 -27.31 -8.81
CA CYS A 329 12.99 -26.28 -8.65
C CYS A 329 11.93 -26.72 -7.62
N TRP A 330 11.15 -25.75 -7.14
CA TRP A 330 10.06 -25.98 -6.19
C TRP A 330 8.73 -25.42 -6.69
N ALA A 331 7.66 -26.12 -6.36
CA ALA A 331 6.27 -25.69 -6.51
C ALA A 331 5.47 -25.98 -5.24
N PRO A 332 4.43 -25.18 -4.94
CA PRO A 332 3.56 -25.44 -3.81
C PRO A 332 2.70 -26.68 -4.07
N ALA A 333 2.36 -27.40 -3.00
CA ALA A 333 1.43 -28.54 -3.07
C ALA A 333 -0.02 -28.11 -3.37
N LEU A 334 -0.37 -26.87 -3.02
CA LEU A 334 -1.68 -26.26 -3.26
C LEU A 334 -1.49 -24.91 -3.95
N GLU A 335 -2.26 -24.67 -5.00
CA GLU A 335 -2.37 -23.38 -5.65
C GLU A 335 -3.82 -23.14 -6.07
N LEU A 336 -4.41 -22.09 -5.52
CA LEU A 336 -5.77 -21.65 -5.86
C LEU A 336 -5.75 -20.88 -7.20
N PRO A 337 -6.92 -20.63 -7.82
CA PRO A 337 -7.00 -19.83 -9.05
C PRO A 337 -6.30 -18.48 -8.92
N ALA A 338 -5.65 -18.05 -10.01
CA ALA A 338 -4.87 -16.82 -10.02
C ALA A 338 -5.74 -15.58 -9.80
N SER A 339 -5.18 -14.62 -9.04
CA SER A 339 -5.84 -13.33 -8.74
C SER A 339 -5.04 -12.12 -9.20
N PHE A 340 -3.78 -12.30 -9.64
CA PHE A 340 -2.94 -11.21 -10.14
C PHE A 340 -1.73 -11.68 -10.93
#